data_AF-A0A365Q102-F1
#
_entry.id   AF-A0A365Q102-F1
#
_cell.length_a   1.000
_cell.length_b   1.000
_cell.length_c   1.000
_cell.angle_alpha   90.00
_cell.angle_beta   90.00
_cell.angle_gamma   90.00
#
_symmetry.space_group_name_H-M   'P 1'
#
loop_
_entity.id
_entity.type
_entity.pdbx_description
1 polymer ?
#
loop_
_entity_poly.entity_id
_entity_poly.type
_entity_poly.pdbx_seq_one_letter_code
_entity_poly.pdbx_strand_id
1 'polypeptide(L)'
;MRTYSKLLGLAVLALVALVIYLDWTQDRGSGPLLSDLRVLPIESQGQPGETGNLLGIETRLMPADYQSRERLQLKFATYLDQAQEAGLLNPRTVVVLPEHVGTGLFALGEKPEVQQARTLREAVQWMALSNPWDYLRALLGNEGDDHRTEAVLKIKARKMADDYQLIFGGLAKAYGVTLVAGSIVLPEPYLDEGRLRSGTGPLRQVSLSFTPDGEVLGPLQYKHKLSRYERRYSEALEGQAPSVLQTPAGRLIVLLGCDAYARHVADEAELIAVPGARDEPLATCGENLGVTAKLARMDVHTLGLPWNLVGSPRRPTRHHHGEPVRLRNQWLPNRP
;
A
#
# COMPACT_ATOMS: atom_id res chain seq x y z
N MET A 1 -4.11 60.66 7.80
CA MET A 1 -4.68 60.09 6.55
C MET A 1 -3.68 59.27 5.74
N ARG A 2 -2.45 59.75 5.48
CA ARG A 2 -1.43 59.06 4.65
C ARG A 2 -0.93 57.71 5.19
N THR A 3 -0.98 57.48 6.50
CA THR A 3 -0.64 56.19 7.15
C THR A 3 -1.79 55.19 7.02
N TYR A 4 -3.04 55.65 7.20
CA TYR A 4 -4.23 54.82 7.05
C TYR A 4 -4.43 54.34 5.60
N SER A 5 -4.10 55.16 4.59
CA SER A 5 -4.16 54.72 3.18
C SER A 5 -3.08 53.67 2.84
N LYS A 6 -1.90 53.75 3.47
CA LYS A 6 -0.84 52.72 3.32
C LYS A 6 -1.22 51.41 4.00
N LEU A 7 -1.82 51.48 5.19
CA LEU A 7 -2.32 50.30 5.91
C LEU A 7 -3.48 49.64 5.15
N LEU A 8 -4.39 50.44 4.59
CA LEU A 8 -5.47 49.93 3.74
C LEU A 8 -4.93 49.27 2.47
N GLY A 9 -3.92 49.87 1.82
CA GLY A 9 -3.26 49.28 0.65
C GLY A 9 -2.58 47.95 0.97
N LEU A 10 -1.89 47.84 2.10
CA LEU A 10 -1.28 46.59 2.57
C LEU A 10 -2.33 45.52 2.88
N ALA A 11 -3.45 45.89 3.51
CA ALA A 11 -4.54 44.96 3.81
C ALA A 11 -5.19 44.41 2.53
N VAL A 12 -5.42 45.25 1.52
CA VAL A 12 -5.94 44.81 0.21
C VAL A 12 -4.96 43.89 -0.50
N LEU A 13 -3.66 44.21 -0.51
CA LEU A 13 -2.63 43.34 -1.08
C LEU A 13 -2.57 41.98 -0.37
N ALA A 14 -2.65 41.97 0.96
CA ALA A 14 -2.69 40.74 1.74
C ALA A 14 -3.95 39.92 1.43
N LEU A 15 -5.11 40.56 1.27
CA LEU A 15 -6.35 39.88 0.89
C LEU A 15 -6.26 39.27 -0.51
N VAL A 16 -5.74 40.00 -1.49
CA VAL A 16 -5.55 39.49 -2.86
C VAL A 16 -4.57 38.31 -2.85
N ALA A 17 -3.45 38.42 -2.14
CA ALA A 17 -2.51 37.32 -1.98
C ALA A 17 -3.15 36.09 -1.31
N LEU A 18 -4.00 36.30 -0.30
CA LEU A 18 -4.75 35.22 0.35
C LEU A 18 -5.75 34.56 -0.61
N VAL A 19 -6.49 35.32 -1.40
CA VAL A 19 -7.43 34.78 -2.40
C VAL A 19 -6.70 33.96 -3.46
N ILE A 20 -5.58 34.48 -4.01
CA ILE A 20 -4.74 33.75 -4.97
C ILE A 20 -4.19 32.46 -4.34
N TYR A 21 -3.77 32.53 -3.08
CA TYR A 21 -3.30 31.34 -2.36
C TYR A 21 -4.42 30.31 -2.16
N LEU A 22 -5.61 30.75 -1.74
CA LEU A 22 -6.76 29.85 -1.56
C LEU A 22 -7.22 29.24 -2.89
N ASP A 23 -7.26 30.02 -3.97
CA ASP A 23 -7.55 29.54 -5.31
C ASP A 23 -6.51 28.49 -5.75
N TRP A 24 -5.23 28.80 -5.59
CA TRP A 24 -4.16 27.83 -5.83
C TRP A 24 -4.34 26.57 -4.99
N THR A 25 -4.75 26.64 -3.71
CA THR A 25 -5.01 25.44 -2.87
C THR A 25 -6.13 24.54 -3.40
N GLN A 26 -7.05 25.08 -4.18
CA GLN A 26 -8.16 24.33 -4.78
C GLN A 26 -7.81 23.70 -6.14
N ASP A 27 -6.85 24.28 -6.88
CA ASP A 27 -6.39 23.71 -8.15
C ASP A 27 -5.63 22.39 -7.92
N ARG A 28 -6.16 21.32 -8.53
CA ARG A 28 -5.64 19.94 -8.45
C ARG A 28 -5.49 19.32 -9.84
N GLY A 29 -5.26 20.15 -10.86
CA GLY A 29 -5.13 19.72 -12.25
C GLY A 29 -4.27 18.47 -12.43
N SER A 30 -4.78 17.49 -13.18
CA SER A 30 -4.09 16.22 -13.41
C SER A 30 -3.08 16.33 -14.56
N GLY A 31 -1.79 16.13 -14.27
CA GLY A 31 -0.75 15.98 -15.29
C GLY A 31 -0.83 14.67 -16.10
N PRO A 32 -0.02 14.54 -17.17
CA PRO A 32 0.00 13.36 -18.05
C PRO A 32 0.28 12.04 -17.31
N LEU A 33 -0.16 10.92 -17.88
CA LEU A 33 0.08 9.59 -17.33
C LEU A 33 1.54 9.18 -17.47
N LEU A 34 2.30 9.28 -16.38
CA LEU A 34 3.70 8.87 -16.30
C LEU A 34 3.87 7.56 -15.52
N SER A 35 2.84 6.72 -15.49
CA SER A 35 2.90 5.39 -14.87
C SER A 35 3.56 4.38 -15.81
N ASP A 36 4.36 3.49 -15.24
CA ASP A 36 4.93 2.34 -15.96
C ASP A 36 3.85 1.26 -16.17
N LEU A 37 3.16 1.33 -17.31
CA LEU A 37 2.15 0.36 -17.76
C LEU A 37 2.73 -0.68 -18.73
N ARG A 38 4.03 -1.01 -18.63
CA ARG A 38 4.62 -2.04 -19.48
C ARG A 38 4.06 -3.42 -19.17
N VAL A 39 3.95 -4.24 -20.21
CA VAL A 39 3.65 -5.68 -20.12
C VAL A 39 4.75 -6.36 -19.31
N LEU A 40 4.34 -7.20 -18.36
CA LEU A 40 5.26 -7.84 -17.42
C LEU A 40 5.73 -9.19 -17.95
N PRO A 41 7.02 -9.55 -17.84
CA PRO A 41 7.40 -10.95 -17.96
C PRO A 41 6.58 -11.81 -16.98
N ILE A 42 6.08 -12.93 -17.47
CA ILE A 42 5.33 -13.92 -16.69
C ILE A 42 6.26 -15.09 -16.39
N GLU A 43 6.55 -15.31 -15.11
CA GLU A 43 7.25 -16.48 -14.62
C GLU A 43 6.24 -17.46 -14.05
N SER A 44 5.98 -18.57 -14.74
CA SER A 44 5.00 -19.58 -14.30
C SER A 44 5.68 -20.87 -13.88
N GLN A 45 5.30 -21.40 -12.71
CA GLN A 45 5.77 -22.66 -12.14
C GLN A 45 4.59 -23.62 -11.94
N GLY A 46 4.85 -24.92 -12.09
CA GLY A 46 3.82 -25.97 -12.01
C GLY A 46 3.02 -26.13 -13.30
N GLN A 47 1.97 -26.95 -13.27
CA GLN A 47 1.10 -27.22 -14.42
C GLN A 47 -0.30 -26.67 -14.18
N PRO A 48 -0.96 -26.09 -15.20
CA PRO A 48 -2.36 -25.70 -15.11
C PRO A 48 -3.25 -26.85 -14.64
N GLY A 49 -4.17 -26.55 -13.74
CA GLY A 49 -5.08 -27.53 -13.14
C GLY A 49 -6.32 -26.87 -12.56
N GLU A 50 -7.22 -27.69 -12.02
CA GLU A 50 -8.51 -27.20 -11.51
C GLU A 50 -8.41 -26.65 -10.08
N THR A 51 -7.30 -26.87 -9.36
CA THR A 51 -7.12 -26.45 -7.97
C THR A 51 -6.76 -24.98 -7.78
N GLY A 52 -6.55 -24.25 -8.88
CA GLY A 52 -6.18 -22.84 -8.86
C GLY A 52 -4.67 -22.61 -8.78
N ASN A 53 -4.31 -21.38 -8.44
CA ASN A 53 -2.94 -20.90 -8.46
C ASN A 53 -2.75 -19.72 -7.52
N LEU A 54 -1.50 -19.49 -7.12
CA LEU A 54 -1.09 -18.23 -6.53
C LEU A 54 -0.49 -17.35 -7.62
N LEU A 55 -0.89 -16.09 -7.67
CA LEU A 55 -0.38 -15.10 -8.62
C LEU A 55 0.18 -13.89 -7.87
N GLY A 56 1.49 -13.70 -7.89
CA GLY A 56 2.17 -12.53 -7.34
C GLY A 56 2.37 -11.44 -8.38
N ILE A 57 2.10 -10.19 -8.02
CA ILE A 57 2.37 -9.02 -8.85
C ILE A 57 3.54 -8.25 -8.25
N GLU A 58 4.71 -8.31 -8.87
CA GLU A 58 5.88 -7.57 -8.42
C GLU A 58 6.02 -6.30 -9.23
N THR A 59 5.74 -5.15 -8.61
CA THR A 59 5.76 -3.87 -9.32
C THR A 59 6.38 -2.72 -8.56
N ARG A 60 6.81 -1.74 -9.36
CA ARG A 60 7.29 -0.45 -8.88
C ARG A 60 6.13 0.51 -8.83
N LEU A 61 5.85 1.01 -7.64
CA LEU A 61 4.85 2.03 -7.40
C LEU A 61 5.49 3.41 -7.53
N MET A 62 4.90 4.24 -8.39
CA MET A 62 5.37 5.58 -8.70
C MET A 62 4.42 6.63 -8.11
N PRO A 63 4.90 7.84 -7.81
CA PRO A 63 4.02 8.91 -7.33
C PRO A 63 2.82 9.18 -8.25
N ALA A 64 3.01 9.07 -9.57
CA ALA A 64 1.97 9.26 -10.57
C ALA A 64 0.84 8.22 -10.53
N ASP A 65 1.06 7.06 -9.91
CA ASP A 65 0.05 6.02 -9.71
C ASP A 65 -0.98 6.47 -8.66
N TYR A 66 -0.54 7.26 -7.68
CA TYR A 66 -1.35 7.77 -6.57
C TYR A 66 -1.94 9.15 -6.83
N GLN A 67 -1.98 9.61 -8.07
CA GLN A 67 -2.65 10.88 -8.39
C GLN A 67 -4.17 10.78 -8.18
N SER A 68 -4.75 9.63 -8.53
CA SER A 68 -6.20 9.38 -8.51
C SER A 68 -6.46 7.89 -8.30
N ARG A 69 -7.62 7.54 -7.74
CA ARG A 69 -7.99 6.14 -7.49
C ARG A 69 -7.99 5.33 -8.77
N GLU A 70 -8.49 5.94 -9.84
CA GLU A 70 -8.67 5.37 -11.17
C GLU A 70 -7.32 4.98 -11.78
N ARG A 71 -6.25 5.74 -11.52
CA ARG A 71 -4.90 5.46 -12.05
C ARG A 71 -4.24 4.29 -11.33
N LEU A 72 -4.37 4.23 -10.01
CA LEU A 72 -3.87 3.08 -9.25
C LEU A 72 -4.65 1.81 -9.64
N GLN A 73 -5.98 1.92 -9.76
CA GLN A 73 -6.83 0.83 -10.20
C GLN A 73 -6.46 0.38 -11.62
N LEU A 74 -6.29 1.31 -12.56
CA LEU A 74 -5.91 1.02 -13.94
C LEU A 74 -4.57 0.26 -14.01
N LYS A 75 -3.58 0.66 -13.21
CA LYS A 75 -2.29 -0.02 -13.17
C LYS A 75 -2.42 -1.51 -12.82
N PHE A 76 -3.15 -1.81 -11.75
CA PHE A 76 -3.37 -3.20 -11.34
C PHE A 76 -4.32 -3.94 -12.27
N ALA A 77 -5.32 -3.26 -12.84
CA ALA A 77 -6.18 -3.83 -13.87
C ALA A 77 -5.35 -4.27 -15.09
N THR A 78 -4.42 -3.45 -15.58
CA THR A 78 -3.52 -3.84 -16.70
C THR A 78 -2.74 -5.12 -16.41
N TYR A 79 -2.26 -5.32 -15.18
CA TYR A 79 -1.57 -6.56 -14.80
C TYR A 79 -2.50 -7.76 -14.69
N LEU A 80 -3.74 -7.56 -14.24
CA LEU A 80 -4.75 -8.59 -14.13
C LEU A 80 -5.33 -8.96 -15.50
N ASP A 81 -5.55 -8.00 -16.39
CA ASP A 81 -5.91 -8.21 -17.80
C ASP A 81 -4.86 -9.09 -18.48
N GLN A 82 -3.58 -8.74 -18.31
CA GLN A 82 -2.48 -9.55 -18.85
C GLN A 82 -2.49 -10.99 -18.31
N ALA A 83 -2.74 -11.16 -17.00
CA ALA A 83 -2.84 -12.49 -16.40
C ALA A 83 -4.05 -13.27 -16.92
N GLN A 84 -5.18 -12.58 -17.17
CA GLN A 84 -6.39 -13.16 -17.73
C GLN A 84 -6.17 -13.62 -19.17
N GLU A 85 -5.56 -12.78 -20.00
CA GLU A 85 -5.19 -13.10 -21.38
C GLU A 85 -4.23 -14.30 -21.46
N ALA A 86 -3.35 -14.44 -20.46
CA ALA A 86 -2.45 -15.58 -20.32
C ALA A 86 -3.12 -16.84 -19.72
N GLY A 87 -4.42 -16.81 -19.41
CA GLY A 87 -5.16 -17.94 -18.84
C GLY A 87 -4.81 -18.27 -17.39
N LEU A 88 -4.25 -17.31 -16.65
CA LEU A 88 -3.77 -17.50 -15.28
C LEU A 88 -4.84 -17.21 -14.22
N LEU A 89 -5.98 -16.61 -14.60
CA LEU A 89 -7.03 -16.24 -13.68
C LEU A 89 -8.21 -17.21 -13.75
N ASN A 90 -8.67 -17.66 -12.59
CA ASN A 90 -9.88 -18.43 -12.38
C ASN A 90 -10.44 -18.13 -10.96
N PRO A 91 -11.66 -18.61 -10.62
CA PRO A 91 -12.24 -18.36 -9.30
C PRO A 91 -11.46 -18.89 -8.09
N ARG A 92 -10.48 -19.77 -8.32
CA ARG A 92 -9.55 -20.31 -7.31
C ARG A 92 -8.15 -19.67 -7.38
N THR A 93 -7.97 -18.60 -8.16
CA THR A 93 -6.73 -17.84 -8.16
C THR A 93 -6.67 -16.94 -6.92
N VAL A 94 -5.53 -16.96 -6.22
CA VAL A 94 -5.19 -16.02 -5.15
C VAL A 94 -4.15 -15.05 -5.67
N VAL A 95 -4.55 -13.80 -5.89
CA VAL A 95 -3.66 -12.71 -6.31
C VAL A 95 -3.04 -12.06 -5.08
N VAL A 96 -1.73 -11.81 -5.12
CA VAL A 96 -0.96 -11.19 -4.03
C VAL A 96 -0.29 -9.92 -4.55
N LEU A 97 -0.61 -8.78 -3.92
CA LEU A 97 -0.06 -7.47 -4.26
C LEU A 97 1.15 -7.09 -3.37
N PRO A 98 2.00 -6.14 -3.80
CA PRO A 98 3.15 -5.69 -3.02
C PRO A 98 2.80 -5.04 -1.68
N GLU A 99 3.74 -5.12 -0.74
CA GLU A 99 3.66 -4.43 0.54
C GLU A 99 3.61 -2.89 0.35
N HIS A 100 2.91 -2.20 1.24
CA HIS A 100 2.71 -0.74 1.26
C HIS A 100 1.96 -0.14 0.07
N VAL A 101 1.36 -0.94 -0.80
CA VAL A 101 0.51 -0.44 -1.90
C VAL A 101 -0.63 0.46 -1.39
N GLY A 102 -1.22 0.17 -0.23
CA GLY A 102 -2.24 1.03 0.36
C GLY A 102 -1.67 2.22 1.11
N THR A 103 -0.40 2.18 1.53
CA THR A 103 0.19 3.28 2.30
C THR A 103 0.37 4.52 1.43
N GLY A 104 0.73 4.36 0.15
CA GLY A 104 0.86 5.47 -0.79
C GLY A 104 -0.43 6.25 -1.05
N LEU A 105 -1.60 5.73 -0.64
CA LEU A 105 -2.89 6.39 -0.80
C LEU A 105 -2.99 7.74 -0.05
N PHE A 106 -2.06 8.05 0.87
CA PHE A 106 -1.99 9.36 1.51
C PHE A 106 -1.89 10.51 0.49
N ALA A 107 -1.31 10.24 -0.69
CA ALA A 107 -1.13 11.21 -1.76
C ALA A 107 -2.30 11.29 -2.76
N LEU A 108 -3.35 10.48 -2.58
CA LEU A 108 -4.50 10.48 -3.50
C LEU A 108 -5.20 11.85 -3.54
N GLY A 109 -5.34 12.37 -4.77
CA GLY A 109 -5.97 13.67 -5.00
C GLY A 109 -5.16 14.85 -4.45
N GLU A 110 -3.87 14.64 -4.15
CA GLU A 110 -2.93 15.70 -3.83
C GLU A 110 -2.39 16.36 -5.10
N LYS A 111 -1.80 17.54 -4.87
CA LYS A 111 -1.26 18.39 -5.91
C LYS A 111 -0.14 17.75 -6.74
N PRO A 112 0.05 18.20 -8.00
CA PRO A 112 1.15 17.74 -8.85
C PRO A 112 2.54 17.85 -8.20
N GLU A 113 2.76 18.85 -7.36
CA GLU A 113 4.01 19.08 -6.63
C GLU A 113 4.33 17.94 -5.65
N VAL A 114 3.31 17.33 -5.04
CA VAL A 114 3.47 16.14 -4.17
C VAL A 114 3.93 14.94 -5.01
N GLN A 115 3.48 14.84 -6.26
CA GLN A 115 3.87 13.76 -7.17
C GLN A 115 5.27 13.97 -7.76
N GLN A 116 5.68 15.22 -7.94
CA GLN A 116 7.02 15.59 -8.43
C GLN A 116 8.09 15.53 -7.33
N ALA A 117 7.67 15.50 -6.06
CA ALA A 117 8.57 15.41 -4.93
C ALA A 117 9.45 14.16 -5.01
N ARG A 118 10.75 14.34 -4.81
CA ARG A 118 11.72 13.23 -4.88
C ARG A 118 11.83 12.47 -3.58
N THR A 119 11.40 13.06 -2.47
CA THR A 119 11.54 12.52 -1.12
C THR A 119 10.25 12.62 -0.34
N LEU A 120 10.06 11.74 0.64
CA LEU A 120 8.87 11.75 1.50
C LEU A 120 8.73 13.07 2.25
N ARG A 121 9.84 13.63 2.72
CA ARG A 121 9.85 14.93 3.40
C ARG A 121 9.32 16.05 2.51
N GLU A 122 9.76 16.09 1.26
CA GLU A 122 9.32 17.10 0.30
C GLU A 122 7.84 16.93 -0.04
N ALA A 123 7.38 15.68 -0.23
CA ALA A 123 5.98 15.39 -0.50
C ALA A 123 5.08 15.84 0.68
N VAL A 124 5.49 15.52 1.91
CA VAL A 124 4.82 15.95 3.15
C VAL A 124 4.81 17.46 3.31
N GLN A 125 5.89 18.14 2.94
CA GLN A 125 5.97 19.60 2.97
C GLN A 125 5.00 20.25 1.97
N TRP A 126 4.91 19.74 0.74
CA TRP A 126 3.95 20.23 -0.25
C TRP A 126 2.51 19.99 0.20
N MET A 127 2.21 18.83 0.79
CA MET A 127 0.89 18.55 1.36
C MET A 127 0.52 19.50 2.51
N ALA A 128 1.48 19.83 3.37
CA ALA A 128 1.27 20.78 4.46
C ALA A 128 0.97 22.19 3.93
N LEU A 129 1.64 22.60 2.84
CA LEU A 129 1.42 23.89 2.17
C LEU A 129 0.10 23.94 1.39
N SER A 130 -0.37 22.82 0.85
CA SER A 130 -1.63 22.73 0.10
C SER A 130 -2.86 22.52 0.98
N ASN A 131 -2.70 21.99 2.20
CA ASN A 131 -3.78 21.74 3.16
C ASN A 131 -3.48 22.40 4.53
N PRO A 132 -3.40 23.74 4.60
CA PRO A 132 -2.95 24.46 5.80
C PRO A 132 -3.83 24.20 7.02
N TRP A 133 -5.15 24.06 6.87
CA TRP A 133 -6.06 23.81 8.01
C TRP A 133 -5.97 22.41 8.60
N ASP A 134 -5.69 21.40 7.78
CA ASP A 134 -5.49 20.04 8.28
C ASP A 134 -4.15 19.92 9.01
N TYR A 135 -3.12 20.58 8.48
CA TYR A 135 -1.79 20.56 9.09
C TYR A 135 -1.70 21.42 10.35
N LEU A 136 -2.34 22.59 10.39
CA LEU A 136 -2.39 23.43 11.61
C LEU A 136 -3.09 22.74 12.78
N ARG A 137 -4.12 21.93 12.51
CA ARG A 137 -4.76 21.09 13.53
C ARG A 137 -3.83 19.99 14.07
N ALA A 138 -2.93 19.45 13.24
CA ALA A 138 -1.97 18.43 13.65
C ALA A 138 -0.71 18.98 14.33
N LEU A 139 -0.27 20.19 13.97
CA LEU A 139 0.89 20.87 14.58
C LEU A 139 0.69 21.20 16.07
N LEU A 140 -0.56 21.34 16.53
CA LEU A 140 -0.88 21.55 17.94
C LEU A 140 -0.57 20.31 18.83
N GLY A 141 -0.06 19.22 18.26
CA GLY A 141 0.17 17.96 18.97
C GLY A 141 1.57 17.34 18.91
N ASN A 142 2.52 17.76 18.05
CA ASN A 142 3.85 17.09 17.98
C ASN A 142 4.96 17.89 17.24
N GLU A 143 6.15 17.98 17.82
CA GLU A 143 7.36 18.58 17.22
C GLU A 143 8.39 17.49 16.85
N GLY A 144 8.53 17.16 15.55
CA GLY A 144 9.62 16.34 15.02
C GLY A 144 9.43 15.88 13.57
N ASP A 145 10.52 15.67 12.83
CA ASP A 145 10.48 15.26 11.40
C ASP A 145 9.76 13.91 11.18
N ASP A 146 9.92 12.95 12.10
CA ASP A 146 9.26 11.63 12.02
C ASP A 146 7.75 11.72 12.33
N HIS A 147 7.38 12.63 13.24
CA HIS A 147 5.99 12.91 13.57
C HIS A 147 5.20 13.57 12.45
N ARG A 148 5.86 14.18 11.45
CA ARG A 148 5.16 14.77 10.29
C ARG A 148 4.59 13.72 9.35
N THR A 149 5.34 12.66 9.07
CA THR A 149 4.85 11.51 8.29
C THR A 149 3.69 10.84 9.02
N GLU A 150 3.85 10.63 10.33
CA GLU A 150 2.81 10.08 11.19
C GLU A 150 1.53 10.93 11.16
N ALA A 151 1.67 12.25 11.29
CA ALA A 151 0.57 13.20 11.25
C ALA A 151 -0.19 13.16 9.93
N VAL A 152 0.50 13.13 8.79
CA VAL A 152 -0.14 13.02 7.47
C VAL A 152 -0.94 11.74 7.35
N LEU A 153 -0.35 10.61 7.73
CA LEU A 153 -1.03 9.31 7.68
C LEU A 153 -2.28 9.32 8.59
N LYS A 154 -2.20 9.92 9.79
CA LYS A 154 -3.35 10.09 10.69
C LYS A 154 -4.45 10.97 10.11
N ILE A 155 -4.11 12.11 9.51
CA ILE A 155 -5.08 13.02 8.87
C ILE A 155 -5.81 12.32 7.72
N LYS A 156 -5.07 11.60 6.88
CA LYS A 156 -5.61 10.96 5.68
C LYS A 156 -6.22 9.59 5.94
N ALA A 157 -6.03 9.02 7.13
CA ALA A 157 -6.30 7.63 7.45
C ALA A 157 -7.71 7.16 7.05
N ARG A 158 -8.75 7.93 7.36
CA ARG A 158 -10.13 7.58 7.02
C ARG A 158 -10.32 7.44 5.51
N LYS A 159 -9.86 8.42 4.74
CA LYS A 159 -9.95 8.40 3.27
C LYS A 159 -9.08 7.27 2.70
N MET A 160 -7.90 7.05 3.25
CA MET A 160 -7.03 5.95 2.83
C MET A 160 -7.69 4.58 3.06
N ALA A 161 -8.34 4.36 4.20
CA ALA A 161 -9.06 3.13 4.50
C ALA A 161 -10.22 2.87 3.51
N ASP A 162 -11.03 3.91 3.25
CA ASP A 162 -12.13 3.84 2.29
C ASP A 162 -11.61 3.55 0.87
N ASP A 163 -10.56 4.27 0.44
CA ASP A 163 -9.99 4.15 -0.91
C ASP A 163 -9.30 2.79 -1.11
N TYR A 164 -8.64 2.28 -0.07
CA TYR A 164 -8.03 0.96 -0.06
C TYR A 164 -9.07 -0.14 -0.31
N GLN A 165 -10.19 -0.12 0.41
CA GLN A 165 -11.24 -1.11 0.20
C GLN A 165 -11.92 -0.98 -1.17
N LEU A 166 -12.22 0.25 -1.60
CA LEU A 166 -12.86 0.50 -2.89
C LEU A 166 -12.03 -0.01 -4.06
N ILE A 167 -10.73 0.28 -4.07
CA ILE A 167 -9.84 -0.09 -5.17
C ILE A 167 -9.66 -1.61 -5.19
N PHE A 168 -9.25 -2.21 -4.07
CA PHE A 168 -8.81 -3.61 -4.07
C PHE A 168 -9.98 -4.59 -4.01
N GLY A 169 -11.07 -4.27 -3.31
CA GLY A 169 -12.31 -5.03 -3.39
C GLY A 169 -12.94 -4.94 -4.79
N GLY A 170 -12.88 -3.76 -5.42
CA GLY A 170 -13.32 -3.57 -6.80
C GLY A 170 -12.54 -4.42 -7.81
N LEU A 171 -11.21 -4.50 -7.67
CA LEU A 171 -10.36 -5.36 -8.50
C LEU A 171 -10.67 -6.85 -8.26
N ALA A 172 -10.77 -7.29 -7.01
CA ALA A 172 -11.12 -8.68 -6.69
C ALA A 172 -12.43 -9.11 -7.36
N LYS A 173 -13.45 -8.25 -7.27
CA LYS A 173 -14.76 -8.44 -7.91
C LYS A 173 -14.69 -8.46 -9.43
N ALA A 174 -13.98 -7.49 -10.02
CA ALA A 174 -13.90 -7.35 -11.48
C ALA A 174 -13.27 -8.58 -12.16
N TYR A 175 -12.29 -9.20 -11.51
CA TYR A 175 -11.59 -10.38 -12.05
C TYR A 175 -12.06 -11.71 -11.45
N GLY A 176 -12.97 -11.68 -10.48
CA GLY A 176 -13.51 -12.89 -9.84
C GLY A 176 -12.44 -13.72 -9.12
N VAL A 177 -11.50 -13.07 -8.43
CA VAL A 177 -10.35 -13.71 -7.77
C VAL A 177 -10.31 -13.41 -6.27
N THR A 178 -9.67 -14.27 -5.49
CA THR A 178 -9.27 -13.89 -4.13
C THR A 178 -8.08 -12.94 -4.23
N LEU A 179 -8.13 -11.77 -3.57
CA LEU A 179 -7.09 -10.76 -3.69
C LEU A 179 -6.52 -10.37 -2.31
N VAL A 180 -5.24 -10.62 -2.09
CA VAL A 180 -4.46 -10.14 -0.95
C VAL A 180 -3.92 -8.76 -1.30
N ALA A 181 -4.49 -7.71 -0.71
CA ALA A 181 -4.29 -6.31 -1.13
C ALA A 181 -2.99 -5.68 -0.61
N GLY A 182 -1.89 -6.43 -0.56
CA GLY A 182 -0.61 -5.91 -0.10
C GLY A 182 -0.68 -5.43 1.35
N SER A 183 -0.30 -4.19 1.65
CA SER A 183 -0.52 -3.62 2.98
C SER A 183 -0.77 -2.10 2.97
N ILE A 184 -1.35 -1.63 4.07
CA ILE A 184 -1.62 -0.22 4.38
C ILE A 184 -1.21 0.09 5.82
N VAL A 185 -0.78 1.33 6.07
CA VAL A 185 -0.49 1.84 7.42
C VAL A 185 -1.59 2.80 7.85
N LEU A 186 -2.23 2.51 8.99
CA LEU A 186 -3.34 3.28 9.55
C LEU A 186 -3.19 3.38 11.08
N PRO A 187 -3.73 4.41 11.75
CA PRO A 187 -3.77 4.47 13.20
C PRO A 187 -4.83 3.51 13.72
N GLU A 188 -4.43 2.61 14.62
CA GLU A 188 -5.31 1.65 15.32
C GLU A 188 -6.40 1.08 14.37
N PRO A 189 -6.03 0.38 13.27
CA PRO A 189 -7.02 -0.07 12.30
C PRO A 189 -7.84 -1.23 12.86
N TYR A 190 -9.14 -1.22 12.54
CA TYR A 190 -10.08 -2.28 12.92
C TYR A 190 -11.09 -2.52 11.80
N LEU A 191 -11.76 -3.67 11.84
CA LEU A 191 -12.89 -3.97 10.98
C LEU A 191 -14.19 -3.75 11.75
N ASP A 192 -15.09 -3.02 11.12
CA ASP A 192 -16.44 -2.72 11.60
C ASP A 192 -17.43 -3.12 10.51
N GLU A 193 -18.17 -4.21 10.73
CA GLU A 193 -19.13 -4.76 9.75
C GLU A 193 -18.54 -4.92 8.33
N GLY A 194 -17.32 -5.46 8.23
CA GLY A 194 -16.62 -5.66 6.95
C GLY A 194 -16.03 -4.37 6.34
N ARG A 195 -16.11 -3.22 7.04
CA ARG A 195 -15.47 -1.97 6.63
C ARG A 195 -14.20 -1.74 7.42
N LEU A 196 -13.13 -1.40 6.71
CA LEU A 196 -11.86 -0.99 7.29
C LEU A 196 -12.04 0.40 7.87
N ARG A 197 -11.83 0.50 9.18
CA ARG A 197 -11.86 1.76 9.91
C ARG A 197 -10.49 2.07 10.46
N SER A 198 -10.28 3.36 10.66
CA SER A 198 -9.12 3.90 11.32
C SER A 198 -9.55 4.39 12.70
N GLY A 199 -8.84 3.93 13.73
CA GLY A 199 -9.04 4.33 15.11
C GLY A 199 -8.11 5.47 15.54
N THR A 200 -8.00 5.63 16.85
CA THR A 200 -7.13 6.60 17.50
C THR A 200 -6.02 5.84 18.22
N GLY A 201 -4.75 6.06 17.84
CA GLY A 201 -3.64 5.33 18.44
C GLY A 201 -2.36 5.37 17.62
N PRO A 202 -1.42 4.46 17.90
CA PRO A 202 -0.21 4.31 17.10
C PRO A 202 -0.57 3.81 15.69
N LEU A 203 0.27 4.16 14.72
CA LEU A 203 0.14 3.58 13.39
C LEU A 203 0.50 2.09 13.44
N ARG A 204 -0.28 1.28 12.74
CA ARG A 204 -0.02 -0.13 12.51
C ARG A 204 -0.13 -0.44 11.03
N GLN A 205 0.70 -1.38 10.60
CA GLN A 205 0.66 -1.90 9.24
C GLN A 205 -0.19 -3.16 9.20
N VAL A 206 -1.17 -3.17 8.30
CA VAL A 206 -2.11 -4.29 8.11
C VAL A 206 -2.25 -4.66 6.65
N SER A 207 -2.60 -5.92 6.40
CA SER A 207 -3.13 -6.40 5.13
C SER A 207 -4.60 -6.75 5.27
N LEU A 208 -5.33 -6.59 4.17
CA LEU A 208 -6.70 -7.02 4.01
C LEU A 208 -6.78 -7.90 2.77
N SER A 209 -7.57 -8.96 2.84
CA SER A 209 -7.86 -9.84 1.72
C SER A 209 -9.31 -9.67 1.30
N PHE A 210 -9.59 -9.91 0.02
CA PHE A 210 -10.92 -9.80 -0.56
C PHE A 210 -11.35 -11.11 -1.22
N THR A 211 -12.64 -11.42 -1.12
CA THR A 211 -13.27 -12.53 -1.84
C THR A 211 -13.43 -12.22 -3.33
N PRO A 212 -13.71 -13.23 -4.18
CA PRO A 212 -14.08 -13.01 -5.59
C PRO A 212 -15.27 -12.07 -5.81
N ASP A 213 -16.11 -11.83 -4.80
CA ASP A 213 -17.24 -10.89 -4.88
C ASP A 213 -16.85 -9.45 -4.46
N GLY A 214 -15.61 -9.24 -4.02
CA GLY A 214 -15.08 -7.96 -3.54
C GLY A 214 -15.37 -7.68 -2.07
N GLU A 215 -15.81 -8.66 -1.30
CA GLU A 215 -16.07 -8.53 0.15
C GLU A 215 -14.80 -8.80 0.97
N VAL A 216 -14.74 -8.28 2.19
CA VAL A 216 -13.60 -8.54 3.08
C VAL A 216 -13.54 -10.01 3.49
N LEU A 217 -12.37 -10.61 3.33
CA LEU A 217 -12.07 -11.98 3.71
C LEU A 217 -11.29 -12.04 5.03
N GLY A 218 -12.00 -12.37 6.11
CA GLY A 218 -11.43 -12.63 7.44
C GLY A 218 -10.94 -11.37 8.19
N PRO A 219 -10.18 -11.56 9.29
CA PRO A 219 -9.68 -10.45 10.10
C PRO A 219 -8.47 -9.76 9.47
N LEU A 220 -8.11 -8.59 10.02
CA LEU A 220 -6.90 -7.86 9.62
C LEU A 220 -5.63 -8.65 9.94
N GLN A 221 -4.70 -8.66 9.00
CA GLN A 221 -3.42 -9.33 9.14
C GLN A 221 -2.35 -8.30 9.48
N TYR A 222 -1.93 -8.26 10.75
CA TYR A 222 -1.00 -7.25 11.25
C TYR A 222 0.46 -7.62 10.96
N LYS A 223 1.26 -6.61 10.66
CA LYS A 223 2.72 -6.74 10.66
C LYS A 223 3.26 -6.72 12.09
N HIS A 224 4.10 -7.70 12.42
CA HIS A 224 4.67 -7.84 13.77
C HIS A 224 6.17 -7.50 13.77
N LYS A 225 6.92 -7.97 12.77
CA LYS A 225 8.36 -7.72 12.61
C LYS A 225 8.59 -6.45 11.82
N LEU A 226 8.72 -5.34 12.55
CA LEU A 226 9.00 -4.03 11.97
C LEU A 226 10.49 -3.81 11.70
N SER A 227 10.80 -3.30 10.51
CA SER A 227 12.13 -2.81 10.14
C SER A 227 12.57 -1.63 11.01
N ARG A 228 13.86 -1.29 10.98
CA ARG A 228 14.39 -0.11 11.69
C ARG A 228 13.69 1.19 11.26
N TYR A 229 13.27 1.29 10.01
CA TYR A 229 12.60 2.47 9.49
C TYR A 229 11.11 2.50 9.86
N GLU A 230 10.42 1.36 9.78
CA GLU A 230 9.01 1.24 10.20
C GLU A 230 8.81 1.59 11.68
N ARG A 231 9.72 1.18 12.57
CA ARG A 231 9.67 1.52 14.00
C ARG A 231 9.73 3.00 14.32
N ARG A 232 10.04 3.87 13.35
CA ARG A 232 10.05 5.33 13.55
C ARG A 232 8.66 5.95 13.44
N TYR A 233 7.71 5.26 12.82
CA TYR A 233 6.36 5.78 12.60
C TYR A 233 5.25 4.79 12.96
N SER A 234 5.56 3.49 13.10
CA SER A 234 4.59 2.42 13.36
C SER A 234 5.00 1.58 14.56
N GLU A 235 4.00 1.02 15.24
CA GLU A 235 4.17 0.05 16.32
C GLU A 235 3.61 -1.32 15.91
N ALA A 236 4.24 -2.39 16.40
CA ALA A 236 3.79 -3.75 16.18
C ALA A 236 2.66 -4.09 17.14
N LEU A 237 1.73 -4.94 16.71
CA LEU A 237 0.75 -5.53 17.62
C LEU A 237 1.36 -6.80 18.24
N GLU A 238 1.38 -6.91 19.56
CA GLU A 238 1.92 -8.09 20.25
C GLU A 238 0.83 -9.16 20.45
N GLY A 239 1.24 -10.43 20.46
CA GLY A 239 0.39 -11.53 20.95
C GLY A 239 -0.71 -12.04 20.02
N GLN A 240 -0.90 -11.49 18.81
CA GLN A 240 -1.93 -11.98 17.89
C GLN A 240 -1.40 -13.09 16.98
N ALA A 241 -1.98 -14.29 17.02
CA ALA A 241 -1.64 -15.39 16.12
C ALA A 241 -2.02 -15.06 14.65
N PRO A 242 -1.29 -15.58 13.64
CA PRO A 242 -1.69 -15.45 12.25
C PRO A 242 -3.08 -16.06 12.03
N SER A 243 -3.96 -15.36 11.31
CA SER A 243 -5.31 -15.86 11.05
C SER A 243 -5.37 -16.60 9.73
N VAL A 244 -6.02 -17.77 9.74
CA VAL A 244 -6.23 -18.60 8.55
C VAL A 244 -7.47 -18.13 7.80
N LEU A 245 -7.28 -17.78 6.53
CA LEU A 245 -8.31 -17.35 5.60
C LEU A 245 -8.79 -18.55 4.78
N GLN A 246 -10.11 -18.76 4.73
CA GLN A 246 -10.69 -19.79 3.87
C GLN A 246 -10.83 -19.23 2.45
N THR A 247 -10.09 -19.80 1.49
CA THR A 247 -10.18 -19.40 0.08
C THR A 247 -10.67 -20.58 -0.76
N PRO A 248 -11.22 -20.34 -1.97
CA PRO A 248 -11.54 -21.43 -2.90
C PRO A 248 -10.33 -22.29 -3.31
N ALA A 249 -9.11 -21.77 -3.15
CA ALA A 249 -7.85 -22.46 -3.44
C ALA A 249 -7.34 -23.31 -2.26
N GLY A 250 -7.78 -22.99 -1.05
CA GLY A 250 -7.32 -23.61 0.20
C GLY A 250 -7.22 -22.66 1.39
N ARG A 251 -6.69 -23.17 2.50
CA ARG A 251 -6.49 -22.41 3.74
C ARG A 251 -5.24 -21.54 3.61
N LEU A 252 -5.43 -20.23 3.48
CA LEU A 252 -4.38 -19.24 3.24
C LEU A 252 -3.98 -18.50 4.52
N ILE A 253 -2.69 -18.31 4.73
CA ILE A 253 -2.17 -17.34 5.70
C ILE A 253 -1.43 -16.23 4.95
N VAL A 254 -1.62 -14.99 5.40
CA VAL A 254 -0.90 -13.81 4.88
C VAL A 254 0.10 -13.33 5.93
N LEU A 255 1.38 -13.21 5.55
CA LEU A 255 2.46 -12.77 6.44
C LEU A 255 3.24 -11.63 5.78
N LEU A 256 3.41 -10.50 6.47
CA LEU A 256 4.00 -9.29 5.90
C LEU A 256 5.52 -9.23 6.05
N GLY A 257 6.24 -9.31 4.93
CA GLY A 257 7.69 -9.28 4.88
C GLY A 257 8.37 -10.25 5.84
N CYS A 258 9.11 -9.73 6.82
CA CYS A 258 9.88 -10.55 7.76
C CYS A 258 9.03 -11.45 8.68
N ASP A 259 7.72 -11.20 8.81
CA ASP A 259 6.84 -12.09 9.58
C ASP A 259 6.82 -13.51 9.01
N ALA A 260 6.97 -13.64 7.69
CA ALA A 260 6.93 -14.91 6.99
C ALA A 260 8.12 -15.84 7.26
N TYR A 261 9.16 -15.33 7.93
CA TYR A 261 10.39 -16.07 8.24
C TYR A 261 10.65 -16.19 9.75
N ALA A 262 9.83 -15.54 10.58
CA ALA A 262 10.04 -15.47 12.03
C ALA A 262 8.90 -16.08 12.84
N ARG A 263 7.74 -16.33 12.23
CA ARG A 263 6.56 -16.88 12.91
C ARG A 263 6.37 -18.34 12.55
N HIS A 264 5.96 -19.11 13.55
CA HIS A 264 5.37 -20.42 13.29
C HIS A 264 4.05 -20.23 12.54
N VAL A 265 3.90 -20.95 11.43
CA VAL A 265 2.68 -20.96 10.63
C VAL A 265 1.69 -21.90 11.31
N ALA A 266 0.40 -21.57 11.31
CA ALA A 266 -0.61 -22.46 11.90
C ALA A 266 -0.62 -23.81 11.17
N ASP A 267 -0.75 -24.92 11.91
CA ASP A 267 -0.63 -26.29 11.39
C ASP A 267 -1.66 -26.60 10.29
N GLU A 268 -2.80 -25.90 10.33
CA GLU A 268 -3.88 -26.05 9.36
C GLU A 268 -3.65 -25.33 8.02
N ALA A 269 -2.63 -24.46 7.89
CA ALA A 269 -2.41 -23.70 6.66
C ALA A 269 -2.03 -24.61 5.48
N GLU A 270 -2.56 -24.29 4.29
CA GLU A 270 -2.20 -24.96 3.02
C GLU A 270 -1.37 -24.04 2.12
N LEU A 271 -1.64 -22.73 2.21
CA LEU A 271 -1.09 -21.70 1.33
C LEU A 271 -0.49 -20.56 2.16
N ILE A 272 0.57 -19.94 1.67
CA ILE A 272 1.17 -18.74 2.25
C ILE A 272 1.28 -17.64 1.19
N ALA A 273 0.79 -16.45 1.49
CA ALA A 273 1.05 -15.24 0.72
C ALA A 273 1.95 -14.29 1.51
N VAL A 274 2.99 -13.77 0.86
CA VAL A 274 4.00 -12.92 1.50
C VAL A 274 4.18 -11.62 0.71
N PRO A 275 3.33 -10.63 0.96
CA PRO A 275 3.58 -9.26 0.51
C PRO A 275 4.85 -8.72 1.17
N GLY A 276 5.80 -8.24 0.37
CA GLY A 276 7.03 -7.60 0.87
C GLY A 276 8.14 -8.59 1.22
N ALA A 277 8.18 -9.73 0.53
CA ALA A 277 9.28 -10.68 0.60
C ALA A 277 10.64 -10.00 0.39
N ARG A 278 11.69 -10.59 0.96
CA ARG A 278 13.06 -10.05 0.94
C ARG A 278 13.94 -10.99 0.14
N ASP A 279 14.83 -10.44 -0.68
CA ASP A 279 15.74 -11.23 -1.52
C ASP A 279 16.71 -12.08 -0.66
N GLU A 280 17.18 -11.50 0.45
CA GLU A 280 18.06 -12.15 1.42
C GLU A 280 17.39 -12.19 2.81
N PRO A 281 16.40 -13.06 3.02
CA PRO A 281 15.59 -13.05 4.25
C PRO A 281 16.42 -13.45 5.48
N LEU A 282 17.40 -14.35 5.32
CA LEU A 282 18.34 -14.71 6.40
C LEU A 282 19.11 -13.49 6.91
N ALA A 283 19.67 -12.69 6.00
CA ALA A 283 20.47 -11.52 6.34
C ALA A 283 19.62 -10.36 6.87
N THR A 284 18.37 -10.24 6.41
CA THR A 284 17.52 -9.07 6.68
C THR A 284 16.50 -9.26 7.79
N CYS A 285 16.00 -10.48 7.99
CA CYS A 285 14.93 -10.81 8.94
C CYS A 285 15.42 -11.63 10.16
N GLY A 286 16.62 -12.21 10.11
CA GLY A 286 17.23 -12.99 11.19
C GLY A 286 16.91 -14.50 11.14
N GLU A 287 17.60 -15.27 11.98
CA GLU A 287 17.54 -16.73 11.99
C GLU A 287 16.35 -17.22 12.82
N ASN A 288 15.32 -17.73 12.13
CA ASN A 288 14.38 -18.75 12.60
C ASN A 288 13.50 -19.19 11.41
N LEU A 289 14.12 -19.55 10.29
CA LEU A 289 13.41 -20.14 9.15
C LEU A 289 12.90 -21.52 9.54
N GLY A 290 11.74 -21.55 10.20
CA GLY A 290 10.85 -22.70 10.16
C GLY A 290 10.40 -22.86 8.72
N VAL A 291 11.20 -23.58 7.93
CA VAL A 291 10.91 -23.87 6.54
C VAL A 291 9.61 -24.71 6.52
N THR A 292 8.47 -24.05 6.33
CA THR A 292 7.23 -24.70 5.88
C THR A 292 7.39 -25.13 4.43
N ALA A 293 8.42 -25.93 4.11
CA ALA A 293 8.77 -26.39 2.76
C ALA A 293 7.63 -27.11 2.05
N LYS A 294 6.62 -27.54 2.80
CA LYS A 294 5.46 -28.27 2.27
C LYS A 294 4.32 -27.38 1.79
N LEU A 295 4.27 -26.10 2.19
CA LEU A 295 3.15 -25.22 1.84
C LEU A 295 3.43 -24.49 0.53
N ALA A 296 2.42 -24.41 -0.34
CA ALA A 296 2.52 -23.58 -1.54
C ALA A 296 2.61 -22.11 -1.12
N ARG A 297 3.56 -21.37 -1.69
CA ARG A 297 3.99 -20.08 -1.18
C ARG A 297 4.23 -19.07 -2.30
N MET A 298 3.58 -17.92 -2.19
CA MET A 298 3.79 -16.80 -3.08
C MET A 298 4.51 -15.65 -2.38
N ASP A 299 5.78 -15.46 -2.74
CA ASP A 299 6.61 -14.34 -2.33
C ASP A 299 6.50 -13.19 -3.34
N VAL A 300 6.07 -12.02 -2.86
CA VAL A 300 5.92 -10.81 -3.69
C VAL A 300 6.86 -9.72 -3.22
N HIS A 301 7.84 -9.39 -4.05
CA HIS A 301 8.78 -8.31 -3.79
C HIS A 301 8.18 -6.94 -4.13
N THR A 302 8.50 -5.95 -3.30
CA THR A 302 8.13 -4.55 -3.55
C THR A 302 9.30 -3.84 -4.20
N LEU A 303 9.31 -3.81 -5.54
CA LEU A 303 10.44 -3.35 -6.36
C LEU A 303 10.70 -1.83 -6.30
N GLY A 304 9.79 -1.09 -5.70
CA GLY A 304 9.98 0.32 -5.39
C GLY A 304 8.70 0.95 -4.89
N LEU A 305 8.86 1.80 -3.88
CA LEU A 305 7.80 2.65 -3.36
C LEU A 305 8.08 4.11 -3.69
N PRO A 306 7.02 4.91 -3.89
CA PRO A 306 7.18 6.33 -4.12
C PRO A 306 7.80 7.00 -2.89
N TRP A 307 8.56 8.06 -3.11
CA TRP A 307 9.15 8.92 -2.06
C TRP A 307 10.08 8.24 -1.05
N ASN A 308 10.51 7.00 -1.28
CA ASN A 308 11.25 6.17 -0.32
C ASN A 308 10.44 5.92 0.97
N LEU A 309 9.15 5.60 0.82
CA LEU A 309 8.16 5.47 1.91
C LEU A 309 8.59 4.58 3.09
N VAL A 310 9.40 3.56 2.82
CA VAL A 310 9.93 2.59 3.81
C VAL A 310 11.41 2.81 4.13
N GLY A 311 12.00 3.90 3.66
CA GLY A 311 13.41 4.23 3.81
C GLY A 311 13.63 5.55 4.54
N SER A 312 14.77 6.18 4.26
CA SER A 312 15.07 7.50 4.83
C SER A 312 14.21 8.58 4.16
N PRO A 313 13.45 9.38 4.93
CA PRO A 313 12.53 10.39 4.38
C PRO A 313 13.24 11.54 3.66
N ARG A 314 14.56 11.66 3.83
CA ARG A 314 15.41 12.69 3.21
C ARG A 314 16.14 12.20 1.96
N ARG A 315 16.05 10.89 1.66
CA ARG A 315 16.73 10.30 0.50
C ARG A 315 15.70 9.92 -0.55
N PRO A 316 15.97 10.20 -1.84
CA PRO A 316 15.10 9.73 -2.90
C PRO A 316 15.12 8.22 -2.97
N THR A 317 14.04 7.64 -3.55
CA THR A 317 14.00 6.22 -3.87
C THR A 317 15.19 5.89 -4.78
N ARG A 318 15.99 4.91 -4.40
CA ARG A 318 17.00 4.36 -5.30
C ARG A 318 16.29 3.44 -6.29
N HIS A 319 16.27 3.83 -7.55
CA HIS A 319 15.78 2.95 -8.61
C HIS A 319 16.88 1.93 -8.93
N HIS A 320 16.72 0.71 -8.45
CA HIS A 320 17.48 -0.42 -8.99
C HIS A 320 16.97 -0.65 -10.42
N HIS A 321 17.70 -0.11 -11.41
CA HIS A 321 17.37 -0.21 -12.83
C HIS A 321 17.42 -1.65 -13.38
N GLY A 322 17.83 -2.63 -12.57
CA GLY A 322 18.05 -4.02 -12.99
C GLY A 322 16.96 -5.03 -12.60
N GLU A 323 16.01 -4.70 -11.72
CA GLU A 323 14.96 -5.65 -11.32
C GLU A 323 13.71 -5.48 -12.19
N PRO A 324 13.37 -6.47 -13.04
CA PRO A 324 12.18 -6.41 -13.86
C PRO A 324 10.93 -6.57 -12.99
N VAL A 325 10.00 -5.65 -13.20
CA VAL A 325 8.57 -5.81 -12.84
C VAL A 325 8.09 -7.10 -13.48
N ARG A 326 7.39 -7.97 -12.74
CA ARG A 326 7.02 -9.31 -13.25
C ARG A 326 5.74 -9.84 -12.61
N LEU A 327 5.08 -10.76 -13.32
CA LEU A 327 4.04 -11.61 -12.77
C LEU A 327 4.63 -12.96 -12.41
N ARG A 328 4.44 -13.40 -11.17
CA ARG A 328 4.88 -14.72 -10.71
C ARG A 328 3.65 -15.60 -10.51
N ASN A 329 3.59 -16.71 -11.23
CA ASN A 329 2.51 -17.66 -11.13
C ASN A 329 3.01 -18.99 -10.56
N GLN A 330 2.27 -19.54 -9.61
CA GLN A 330 2.50 -20.87 -9.06
C GLN A 330 1.19 -21.67 -9.10
N TRP A 331 1.11 -22.64 -10.00
CA TRP A 331 -0.01 -23.57 -10.03
C TRP A 331 0.00 -24.49 -8.81
N LEU A 332 -1.17 -24.68 -8.22
CA LEU A 332 -1.33 -25.58 -7.08
C LEU A 332 -1.39 -27.03 -7.56
N PRO A 333 -0.84 -27.99 -6.81
CA PRO A 333 -0.98 -29.40 -7.15
C PRO A 333 -2.46 -29.81 -7.13
N ASN A 334 -2.83 -30.79 -7.95
CA ASN A 334 -4.15 -31.41 -7.87
C ASN A 334 -4.30 -32.08 -6.51
N ARG A 335 -5.46 -31.86 -5.87
CA ARG A 335 -5.81 -32.60 -4.65
C ARG A 335 -6.19 -34.03 -5.07
N PRO A 336 -5.70 -35.06 -4.36
CA PRO A 336 -6.00 -36.45 -4.67
C PRO A 336 -7.48 -36.80 -4.54
#